data_AF-D1BDC2-F1
#
_entry.id   AF-D1BDC2-F1
#
_cell.length_a   1.000
_cell.length_b   1.000
_cell.length_c   1.000
_cell.angle_alpha   90.00
_cell.angle_beta   90.00
_cell.angle_gamma   90.00
#
_symmetry.space_group_name_H-M   'P 1'
#
loop_
_entity.id
_entity.type
_entity.pdbx_description
1 polymer ?
#
loop_
_entity_poly.entity_id
_entity_poly.type
_entity_poly.pdbx_seq_one_letter_code
_entity_poly.pdbx_strand_id
1 'polypeptide(L)'
;MAALGPLMDVTRGASVTASAPAAEAESGAGSAPASPWQEQLVAQREVLNSRVAAARSAGAPVDALRAALVEMAPAADHLARSMAEPGAFARAVLPIVDAVVRLVARRAWHESSAERWAMLGVVPFVARAVSRSPETTIDVVVQGAARTVRGADLGAWGRRLAAADVHLPDDESFRRAAAVAAWRSGFVRVRQAALDAAEQLPDAALQALLDLPAPTVPGHGEVATGPRQVLEGNTVDPFWWPGSPTSGPLARAGGFRGSGGPWVGVPVVVGRHQALTPTWQVWADDQPWVVVADVHGTAVLRDHVARADEAPGAVGTSGSAGTAGTADAADGPDASGAAVATDALPHQLLAAVSQHLGSDDRLTGVSPSRPLAAARGTLTVLVSQQTSYRLELVRLDLASRDLW
;
A
#
# COMPACT_ATOMS: atom_id res chain seq x y z
N MET A 1 -7.73 -22.92 -12.58
CA MET A 1 -6.82 -21.75 -12.62
C MET A 1 -6.93 -21.00 -13.96
N ALA A 2 -8.14 -20.69 -14.41
CA ALA A 2 -8.38 -19.86 -15.59
C ALA A 2 -9.62 -18.99 -15.36
N ALA A 3 -9.56 -17.75 -15.87
CA ALA A 3 -10.57 -16.67 -15.82
C ALA A 3 -10.56 -15.73 -14.59
N LEU A 4 -9.40 -15.20 -14.21
CA LEU A 4 -9.33 -13.78 -13.82
C LEU A 4 -8.89 -13.02 -15.07
N GLY A 5 -9.87 -12.49 -15.82
CA GLY A 5 -9.61 -11.56 -16.92
C GLY A 5 -8.92 -10.28 -16.41
N PRO A 6 -8.37 -9.43 -17.29
CA PRO A 6 -7.62 -8.25 -16.89
C PRO A 6 -8.56 -7.31 -16.11
N LEU A 7 -8.37 -7.27 -14.79
CA LEU A 7 -8.88 -6.20 -13.93
C LEU A 7 -8.41 -4.88 -14.54
N MET A 8 -9.38 -4.01 -14.83
CA MET A 8 -9.22 -2.79 -15.62
C MET A 8 -7.90 -2.08 -15.37
N ASP A 9 -7.13 -1.93 -16.44
CA ASP A 9 -5.90 -1.15 -16.49
C ASP A 9 -6.26 0.33 -16.43
N VAL A 10 -6.41 0.87 -15.22
CA VAL A 10 -6.70 2.31 -14.98
C VAL A 10 -5.41 3.11 -15.15
N THR A 11 -4.76 3.01 -16.32
CA THR A 11 -3.65 3.90 -16.71
C THR A 11 -3.44 3.93 -18.23
N ARG A 12 -4.30 4.65 -18.96
CA ARG A 12 -3.97 5.55 -20.11
C ARG A 12 -5.19 5.77 -20.99
N GLY A 13 -5.55 7.04 -21.17
CA GLY A 13 -6.51 7.46 -22.17
C GLY A 13 -5.94 7.31 -23.59
N ALA A 14 -6.72 6.67 -24.46
CA ALA A 14 -6.62 6.83 -25.90
C ALA A 14 -8.03 6.73 -26.49
N SER A 15 -8.52 7.86 -26.99
CA SER A 15 -9.79 7.98 -27.71
C SER A 15 -9.68 7.30 -29.07
N VAL A 16 -10.56 6.33 -29.36
CA VAL A 16 -10.77 5.82 -30.72
C VAL A 16 -12.27 5.79 -30.98
N THR A 17 -12.71 6.70 -31.84
CA THR A 17 -14.01 6.70 -32.50
C THR A 17 -13.99 5.76 -33.71
N ALA A 18 -14.92 4.81 -33.80
CA ALA A 18 -15.27 4.18 -35.07
C ALA A 18 -16.68 3.58 -35.05
N SER A 19 -17.38 3.81 -36.15
CA SER A 19 -18.80 3.64 -36.43
C SER A 19 -19.35 2.20 -36.36
N ALA A 20 -20.62 2.10 -35.98
CA ALA A 20 -21.46 0.92 -36.14
C ALA A 20 -22.14 0.90 -37.53
N PRO A 21 -22.40 -0.30 -38.10
CA PRO A 21 -23.49 -0.48 -39.04
C PRO A 21 -24.71 -1.12 -38.36
N ALA A 22 -25.88 -0.64 -38.76
CA ALA A 22 -27.19 -1.15 -38.37
C ALA A 22 -27.43 -2.56 -38.92
N ALA A 23 -27.97 -3.43 -38.08
CA ALA A 23 -28.64 -4.66 -38.51
C ALA A 23 -29.89 -4.84 -37.65
N GLU A 24 -31.04 -4.63 -38.29
CA GLU A 24 -32.35 -5.04 -37.81
C GLU A 24 -32.37 -6.56 -37.69
N ALA A 25 -32.68 -7.06 -36.49
CA ALA A 25 -33.06 -8.44 -36.27
C ALA A 25 -34.20 -8.43 -35.25
N GLU A 26 -35.43 -8.55 -35.78
CA GLU A 26 -36.59 -9.00 -35.03
C GLU A 26 -36.28 -10.36 -34.39
N SER A 27 -36.36 -10.43 -33.06
CA SER A 27 -36.31 -11.70 -32.34
C SER A 27 -37.23 -11.61 -31.13
N GLY A 28 -38.11 -12.61 -31.02
CA GLY A 28 -39.17 -12.67 -30.04
C GLY A 28 -38.68 -12.40 -28.63
N ALA A 29 -39.38 -11.49 -27.95
CA ALA A 29 -39.15 -11.11 -26.57
C ALA A 29 -39.52 -12.27 -25.61
N GLY A 30 -38.68 -13.31 -25.60
CA GLY A 30 -38.53 -14.12 -24.40
C GLY A 30 -37.94 -13.20 -23.34
N SER A 31 -38.73 -12.83 -22.33
CA SER A 31 -38.27 -12.03 -21.19
C SER A 31 -37.01 -12.69 -20.63
N ALA A 32 -35.86 -12.03 -20.80
CA ALA A 32 -34.62 -12.50 -20.18
C ALA A 32 -34.88 -12.69 -18.68
N PRO A 33 -34.34 -13.77 -18.06
CA PRO A 33 -34.50 -13.97 -16.63
C PRO A 33 -33.97 -12.72 -15.90
N ALA A 34 -34.73 -12.26 -14.91
CA ALA A 34 -34.36 -11.08 -14.15
C ALA A 34 -33.01 -11.30 -13.46
N SER A 35 -32.20 -10.24 -13.41
CA SER A 35 -30.93 -10.26 -12.68
C SER A 35 -31.20 -10.51 -11.19
N PRO A 36 -30.44 -11.40 -10.51
CA PRO A 36 -30.59 -11.62 -9.06
C PRO A 36 -30.53 -10.32 -8.25
N TRP A 37 -29.67 -9.37 -8.65
CA TRP A 37 -29.63 -8.04 -8.05
C TRP A 37 -30.97 -7.31 -8.19
N GLN A 38 -31.53 -7.26 -9.39
CA GLN A 38 -32.80 -6.60 -9.65
C GLN A 38 -33.95 -7.25 -8.87
N GLU A 39 -34.01 -8.58 -8.80
CA GLU A 39 -35.00 -9.32 -8.01
C GLU A 39 -34.93 -8.93 -6.52
N GLN A 40 -33.73 -8.84 -5.95
CA GLN A 40 -33.56 -8.45 -4.55
C GLN A 40 -33.88 -6.97 -4.31
N LEU A 41 -33.54 -6.07 -5.24
CA LEU A 41 -33.94 -4.67 -5.13
C LEU A 41 -35.47 -4.50 -5.12
N VAL A 42 -36.19 -5.29 -5.92
CA VAL A 42 -37.66 -5.29 -5.92
C VAL A 42 -38.20 -5.88 -4.62
N ALA A 43 -37.66 -7.02 -4.17
CA ALA A 43 -38.08 -7.69 -2.94
C ALA A 43 -37.89 -6.81 -1.69
N GLN A 44 -36.90 -5.92 -1.68
CA GLN A 44 -36.54 -5.07 -0.54
C GLN A 44 -36.88 -3.58 -0.75
N ARG A 45 -37.76 -3.29 -1.71
CA ARG A 45 -38.03 -1.93 -2.21
C ARG A 45 -38.38 -0.91 -1.12
N GLU A 46 -39.21 -1.27 -0.14
CA GLU A 46 -39.66 -0.33 0.90
C GLU A 46 -38.51 0.17 1.78
N VAL A 47 -37.65 -0.75 2.23
CA VAL A 47 -36.46 -0.44 3.04
C VAL A 47 -35.47 0.37 2.21
N LEU A 48 -35.22 -0.04 0.97
CA LEU A 48 -34.31 0.64 0.05
C LEU A 48 -34.76 2.07 -0.29
N ASN A 49 -36.06 2.28 -0.51
CA ASN A 49 -36.63 3.62 -0.74
C ASN A 49 -36.35 4.55 0.45
N SER A 50 -36.48 4.03 1.68
CA SER A 50 -36.20 4.81 2.90
C SER A 50 -34.70 5.20 2.98
N ARG A 51 -33.79 4.29 2.64
CA ARG A 51 -32.34 4.56 2.58
C ARG A 51 -31.98 5.59 1.51
N VAL A 52 -32.54 5.45 0.31
CA VAL A 52 -32.34 6.41 -0.79
C VAL A 52 -32.92 7.78 -0.44
N ALA A 53 -34.09 7.83 0.21
CA ALA A 53 -34.67 9.09 0.68
C ALA A 53 -33.76 9.79 1.70
N ALA A 54 -33.24 9.06 2.69
CA ALA A 54 -32.28 9.60 3.66
C ALA A 54 -31.01 10.12 2.99
N ALA A 55 -30.47 9.38 2.01
CA ALA A 55 -29.31 9.81 1.22
C ALA A 55 -29.54 11.12 0.48
N ARG A 56 -30.72 11.27 -0.13
CA ARG A 56 -31.12 12.49 -0.84
C ARG A 56 -31.23 13.67 0.11
N SER A 57 -31.82 13.46 1.30
CA SER A 57 -31.87 14.48 2.35
C SER A 57 -30.47 14.89 2.83
N ALA A 58 -29.48 13.99 2.75
CA ALA A 58 -28.08 14.26 3.03
C ALA A 58 -27.30 14.85 1.83
N GLY A 59 -27.96 15.17 0.72
CA GLY A 59 -27.36 15.85 -0.44
C GLY A 59 -26.83 14.94 -1.56
N ALA A 60 -27.13 13.63 -1.53
CA ALA A 60 -26.76 12.73 -2.62
C ALA A 60 -27.59 13.02 -3.90
N PRO A 61 -26.98 13.23 -5.08
CA PRO A 61 -27.72 13.46 -6.31
C PRO A 61 -28.47 12.20 -6.75
N VAL A 62 -29.75 12.34 -7.13
CA VAL A 62 -30.60 11.20 -7.54
C VAL A 62 -30.03 10.47 -8.73
N ASP A 63 -29.59 11.21 -9.75
CA ASP A 63 -29.03 10.60 -10.97
C ASP A 63 -27.72 9.87 -10.70
N ALA A 64 -26.89 10.40 -9.80
CA ALA A 64 -25.64 9.74 -9.39
C ALA A 64 -25.92 8.45 -8.61
N LEU A 65 -26.91 8.45 -7.69
CA LEU A 65 -27.34 7.25 -6.98
C LEU A 65 -27.86 6.18 -7.95
N ARG A 66 -28.72 6.58 -8.90
CA ARG A 66 -29.25 5.68 -9.91
C ARG A 66 -28.13 5.09 -10.77
N ALA A 67 -27.24 5.92 -11.29
CA ALA A 67 -26.12 5.46 -12.11
C ALA A 67 -25.21 4.49 -11.34
N ALA A 68 -24.89 4.79 -10.09
CA ALA A 68 -24.05 3.93 -9.24
C ALA A 68 -24.70 2.56 -8.95
N LEU A 69 -26.01 2.51 -8.67
CA LEU A 69 -26.71 1.26 -8.43
C LEU A 69 -26.86 0.40 -9.69
N VAL A 70 -27.02 1.03 -10.86
CA VAL A 70 -27.01 0.34 -12.16
C VAL A 70 -25.62 -0.22 -12.46
N GLU A 71 -24.59 0.58 -12.24
CA GLU A 71 -23.19 0.19 -12.42
C GLU A 71 -22.76 -0.96 -11.49
N MET A 72 -23.31 -1.01 -10.28
CA MET A 72 -23.06 -2.09 -9.32
C MET A 72 -23.69 -3.43 -9.75
N ALA A 73 -24.69 -3.43 -10.64
CA ALA A 73 -25.48 -4.63 -10.96
C ALA A 73 -24.65 -5.82 -11.47
N PRO A 74 -23.71 -5.69 -12.43
CA PRO A 74 -22.91 -6.82 -12.90
C PRO A 74 -22.02 -7.43 -11.79
N ALA A 75 -21.48 -6.57 -10.93
CA ALA A 75 -20.66 -6.95 -9.78
C ALA A 75 -21.50 -7.68 -8.72
N ALA A 76 -22.70 -7.17 -8.41
CA ALA A 76 -23.64 -7.83 -7.50
C ALA A 76 -24.12 -9.17 -8.05
N ASP A 77 -24.40 -9.28 -9.34
CA ASP A 77 -24.78 -10.54 -9.98
C ASP A 77 -23.65 -11.57 -9.98
N HIS A 78 -22.39 -11.13 -10.15
CA HIS A 78 -21.23 -12.00 -9.97
C HIS A 78 -21.15 -12.51 -8.53
N LEU A 79 -21.28 -11.62 -7.55
CA LEU A 79 -21.28 -11.98 -6.14
C LEU A 79 -22.40 -13.01 -5.82
N ALA A 80 -23.61 -12.79 -6.34
CA ALA A 80 -24.74 -13.70 -6.16
C ALA A 80 -24.44 -15.12 -6.65
N ARG A 81 -23.74 -15.26 -7.79
CA ARG A 81 -23.32 -16.56 -8.34
C ARG A 81 -22.20 -17.23 -7.55
N SER A 82 -21.34 -16.44 -6.92
CA SER A 82 -20.18 -16.91 -6.17
C SER A 82 -20.52 -17.32 -4.72
N MET A 83 -21.68 -16.93 -4.20
CA MET A 83 -22.15 -17.31 -2.87
C MET A 83 -22.78 -18.70 -2.88
N ALA A 84 -22.25 -19.61 -2.07
CA ALA A 84 -22.77 -20.98 -1.93
C ALA A 84 -23.98 -21.09 -0.98
N GLU A 85 -24.10 -20.18 -0.02
CA GLU A 85 -25.15 -20.24 1.01
C GLU A 85 -26.47 -19.62 0.49
N PRO A 86 -27.60 -20.38 0.55
CA PRO A 86 -28.91 -19.84 0.21
C PRO A 86 -29.27 -18.61 1.04
N GLY A 87 -29.72 -17.54 0.39
CA GLY A 87 -30.13 -16.30 1.05
C GLY A 87 -29.00 -15.38 1.52
N ALA A 88 -27.73 -15.79 1.43
CA ALA A 88 -26.60 -14.92 1.78
C ALA A 88 -26.57 -13.64 0.93
N PHE A 89 -26.84 -13.76 -0.38
CA PHE A 89 -26.89 -12.60 -1.27
C PHE A 89 -28.00 -11.62 -0.86
N ALA A 90 -29.18 -12.10 -0.50
CA ALA A 90 -30.28 -11.26 -0.04
C ALA A 90 -29.89 -10.43 1.21
N ARG A 91 -29.14 -11.03 2.15
CA ARG A 91 -28.61 -10.33 3.33
C ARG A 91 -27.52 -9.31 2.99
N ALA A 92 -26.75 -9.52 1.91
CA ALA A 92 -25.69 -8.62 1.48
C ALA A 92 -26.19 -7.39 0.71
N VAL A 93 -27.41 -7.42 0.17
CA VAL A 93 -27.97 -6.34 -0.67
C VAL A 93 -28.05 -5.00 0.07
N LEU A 94 -28.60 -4.96 1.29
CA LEU A 94 -28.69 -3.69 2.05
C LEU A 94 -27.32 -3.09 2.36
N PRO A 95 -26.34 -3.85 2.91
CA PRO A 95 -24.97 -3.35 3.09
C PRO A 95 -24.30 -2.82 1.81
N ILE A 96 -24.51 -3.48 0.66
CA ILE A 96 -24.00 -3.02 -0.63
C ILE A 96 -24.63 -1.67 -1.00
N VAL A 97 -25.95 -1.55 -0.91
CA VAL A 97 -26.65 -0.29 -1.22
C VAL A 97 -26.22 0.82 -0.26
N ASP A 98 -26.12 0.54 1.03
CA ASP A 98 -25.66 1.49 2.05
C ASP A 98 -24.24 2.00 1.75
N ALA A 99 -23.33 1.11 1.31
CA ALA A 99 -22.00 1.51 0.90
C ALA A 99 -22.02 2.40 -0.36
N VAL A 100 -22.76 2.02 -1.40
CA VAL A 100 -22.92 2.83 -2.62
C VAL A 100 -23.48 4.22 -2.29
N VAL A 101 -24.54 4.27 -1.49
CA VAL A 101 -25.18 5.51 -1.02
C VAL A 101 -24.18 6.40 -0.27
N ARG A 102 -23.42 5.84 0.68
CA ARG A 102 -22.41 6.59 1.45
C ARG A 102 -21.31 7.15 0.54
N LEU A 103 -20.86 6.37 -0.45
CA LEU A 103 -19.84 6.80 -1.41
C LEU A 103 -20.35 7.91 -2.33
N VAL A 104 -21.58 7.79 -2.86
CA VAL A 104 -22.19 8.84 -3.69
C VAL A 104 -22.38 10.13 -2.89
N ALA A 105 -22.90 10.05 -1.65
CA ALA A 105 -23.10 11.22 -0.79
C ALA A 105 -21.79 11.97 -0.50
N ARG A 106 -20.68 11.24 -0.34
CA ARG A 106 -19.34 11.81 -0.12
C ARG A 106 -18.60 12.19 -1.42
N ARG A 107 -19.26 12.05 -2.58
CA ARG A 107 -18.67 12.24 -3.91
C ARG A 107 -17.44 11.37 -4.18
N ALA A 108 -17.40 10.18 -3.57
CA ALA A 108 -16.37 9.16 -3.75
C ALA A 108 -16.80 8.06 -4.75
N TRP A 109 -17.90 8.24 -5.50
CA TRP A 109 -18.29 7.35 -6.59
C TRP A 109 -17.96 7.98 -7.95
N HIS A 110 -16.69 7.90 -8.35
CA HIS A 110 -16.19 8.38 -9.65
C HIS A 110 -15.12 7.43 -10.20
N GLU A 111 -14.79 7.54 -11.49
CA GLU A 111 -13.94 6.59 -12.21
C GLU A 111 -12.58 6.32 -11.54
N SER A 112 -11.92 7.36 -11.06
CA SER A 112 -10.62 7.28 -10.37
C SER A 112 -10.69 6.98 -8.85
N SER A 113 -11.88 6.71 -8.30
CA SER A 113 -12.00 6.38 -6.87
C SER A 113 -11.56 4.94 -6.60
N ALA A 114 -10.66 4.79 -5.64
CA ALA A 114 -10.24 3.49 -5.13
C ALA A 114 -11.40 2.76 -4.41
N GLU A 115 -12.28 3.49 -3.75
CA GLU A 115 -13.46 2.95 -3.06
C GLU A 115 -14.48 2.38 -4.05
N ARG A 116 -14.80 3.11 -5.13
CA ARG A 116 -15.63 2.59 -6.22
C ARG A 116 -14.98 1.37 -6.86
N TRP A 117 -13.68 1.43 -7.14
CA TRP A 117 -12.94 0.28 -7.68
C TRP A 117 -13.05 -0.94 -6.74
N ALA A 118 -12.96 -0.74 -5.43
CA ALA A 118 -13.04 -1.84 -4.47
C ALA A 118 -14.42 -2.49 -4.45
N MET A 119 -15.49 -1.69 -4.52
CA MET A 119 -16.87 -2.16 -4.61
C MET A 119 -17.14 -2.97 -5.87
N LEU A 120 -16.61 -2.53 -7.01
CA LEU A 120 -16.85 -3.19 -8.31
C LEU A 120 -15.88 -4.33 -8.61
N GLY A 121 -14.64 -4.25 -8.10
CA GLY A 121 -13.52 -5.10 -8.50
C GLY A 121 -12.98 -6.03 -7.41
N VAL A 122 -13.33 -5.84 -6.14
CA VAL A 122 -12.86 -6.69 -5.03
C VAL A 122 -14.01 -7.35 -4.29
N VAL A 123 -15.03 -6.59 -3.85
CA VAL A 123 -16.19 -7.12 -3.11
C VAL A 123 -16.82 -8.35 -3.79
N PRO A 124 -17.01 -8.39 -5.12
CA PRO A 124 -17.59 -9.57 -5.79
C PRO A 124 -16.75 -10.84 -5.70
N PHE A 125 -15.44 -10.71 -5.44
CA PHE A 125 -14.46 -11.79 -5.44
C PHE A 125 -14.03 -12.24 -4.05
N VAL A 126 -14.62 -11.66 -2.99
CA VAL A 126 -14.45 -12.09 -1.59
C VAL A 126 -15.77 -12.63 -1.03
N ALA A 127 -16.45 -13.47 -1.83
CA ALA A 127 -17.81 -13.91 -1.58
C ALA A 127 -17.97 -14.64 -0.24
N ARG A 128 -16.96 -15.35 0.25
CA ARG A 128 -17.02 -16.05 1.55
C ARG A 128 -17.02 -15.05 2.70
N ALA A 129 -16.16 -14.05 2.68
CA ALA A 129 -16.18 -12.96 3.66
C ALA A 129 -17.51 -12.19 3.62
N VAL A 130 -18.00 -11.82 2.43
CA VAL A 130 -19.28 -11.09 2.31
C VAL A 130 -20.47 -11.94 2.79
N SER A 131 -20.47 -13.25 2.54
CA SER A 131 -21.53 -14.16 3.01
C SER A 131 -21.62 -14.24 4.54
N ARG A 132 -20.46 -14.15 5.22
CA ARG A 132 -20.37 -14.14 6.69
C ARG A 132 -20.81 -12.81 7.29
N SER A 133 -20.16 -11.73 6.84
CA SER A 133 -20.29 -10.40 7.44
C SER A 133 -20.18 -9.33 6.36
N PRO A 134 -21.28 -9.03 5.64
CA PRO A 134 -21.25 -8.15 4.49
C PRO A 134 -20.82 -6.72 4.84
N GLU A 135 -21.32 -6.15 5.93
CA GLU A 135 -20.98 -4.79 6.38
C GLU A 135 -19.48 -4.67 6.72
N THR A 136 -18.97 -5.53 7.61
CA THR A 136 -17.56 -5.56 8.00
C THR A 136 -16.65 -5.75 6.79
N THR A 137 -16.99 -6.67 5.90
CA THR A 137 -16.18 -6.98 4.71
C THR A 137 -16.11 -5.78 3.77
N ILE A 138 -17.25 -5.16 3.48
CA ILE A 138 -17.31 -3.97 2.60
C ILE A 138 -16.51 -2.82 3.21
N ASP A 139 -16.66 -2.56 4.50
CA ASP A 139 -15.92 -1.48 5.18
C ASP A 139 -14.41 -1.73 5.14
N VAL A 140 -13.96 -2.97 5.36
CA VAL A 140 -12.53 -3.34 5.26
C VAL A 140 -12.01 -3.16 3.84
N VAL A 141 -12.75 -3.60 2.84
CA VAL A 141 -12.35 -3.52 1.43
C VAL A 141 -12.29 -2.06 0.95
N VAL A 142 -13.31 -1.26 1.26
CA VAL A 142 -13.38 0.15 0.88
C VAL A 142 -12.29 0.97 1.57
N GLN A 143 -12.13 0.81 2.90
CA GLN A 143 -11.10 1.54 3.65
C GLN A 143 -9.69 1.08 3.29
N GLY A 144 -9.50 -0.21 3.04
CA GLY A 144 -8.24 -0.78 2.57
C GLY A 144 -7.82 -0.17 1.24
N ALA A 145 -8.71 -0.15 0.25
CA ALA A 145 -8.43 0.44 -1.06
C ALA A 145 -8.05 1.92 -0.99
N ALA A 146 -8.80 2.71 -0.22
CA ALA A 146 -8.53 4.15 -0.02
C ALA A 146 -7.15 4.43 0.60
N ARG A 147 -6.64 3.51 1.43
CA ARG A 147 -5.30 3.61 2.04
C ARG A 147 -4.21 3.13 1.07
N THR A 148 -4.43 2.02 0.39
CA THR A 148 -3.46 1.37 -0.50
C THR A 148 -3.15 2.21 -1.75
N VAL A 149 -4.14 2.89 -2.34
CA VAL A 149 -3.96 3.67 -3.59
C VAL A 149 -2.88 4.76 -3.50
N ARG A 150 -2.50 5.17 -2.27
CA ARG A 150 -1.55 6.27 -2.03
C ARG A 150 -0.07 5.87 -2.11
N GLY A 151 0.24 4.60 -2.36
CA GLY A 151 1.65 4.18 -2.41
C GLY A 151 1.89 2.71 -2.67
N ALA A 152 0.89 1.97 -3.16
CA ALA A 152 0.98 0.54 -3.39
C ALA A 152 0.15 0.12 -4.61
N ASP A 153 0.43 -1.07 -5.14
CA ASP A 153 -0.33 -1.65 -6.23
C ASP A 153 -1.71 -2.11 -5.72
N LEU A 154 -2.72 -1.27 -5.98
CA LEU A 154 -4.11 -1.50 -5.61
C LEU A 154 -4.67 -2.78 -6.28
N GLY A 155 -4.31 -3.04 -7.53
CA GLY A 155 -4.75 -4.21 -8.27
C GLY A 155 -4.20 -5.51 -7.68
N ALA A 156 -2.90 -5.53 -7.37
CA ALA A 156 -2.27 -6.68 -6.71
C ALA A 156 -2.82 -6.90 -5.29
N TRP A 157 -3.16 -5.82 -4.58
CA TRP A 157 -3.79 -5.91 -3.26
C TRP A 157 -5.14 -6.64 -3.32
N GLY A 158 -6.03 -6.23 -4.23
CA GLY A 158 -7.33 -6.87 -4.41
C GLY A 158 -7.24 -8.34 -4.85
N ARG A 159 -6.33 -8.66 -5.78
CA ARG A 159 -6.11 -10.04 -6.24
C ARG A 159 -5.65 -10.97 -5.12
N ARG A 160 -4.70 -10.53 -4.29
CA ARG A 160 -4.21 -11.30 -3.13
C ARG A 160 -5.31 -11.56 -2.11
N LEU A 161 -6.11 -10.52 -1.81
CA LEU A 161 -7.21 -10.65 -0.85
C LEU A 161 -8.30 -11.60 -1.36
N ALA A 162 -8.67 -11.50 -2.63
CA ALA A 162 -9.62 -12.42 -3.27
C ALA A 162 -9.10 -13.87 -3.29
N ALA A 163 -7.82 -14.07 -3.63
CA ALA A 163 -7.20 -15.40 -3.63
C ALA A 163 -7.17 -16.04 -2.23
N ALA A 164 -7.00 -15.23 -1.18
CA ALA A 164 -6.94 -15.71 0.19
C ALA A 164 -8.32 -16.00 0.81
N ASP A 165 -9.40 -15.40 0.32
CA ASP A 165 -10.75 -15.43 0.93
C ASP A 165 -11.22 -16.83 1.34
N VAL A 166 -10.99 -17.82 0.48
CA VAL A 166 -11.40 -19.22 0.71
C VAL A 166 -10.71 -19.86 1.93
N HIS A 167 -9.56 -19.36 2.34
CA HIS A 167 -8.74 -19.89 3.44
C HIS A 167 -8.94 -19.13 4.76
N LEU A 168 -9.67 -18.03 4.77
CA LEU A 168 -9.83 -17.17 5.94
C LEU A 168 -11.01 -17.66 6.78
N PRO A 169 -10.85 -17.97 8.08
CA PRO A 169 -11.91 -18.56 8.91
C PRO A 169 -12.96 -17.54 9.39
N ASP A 170 -12.59 -16.28 9.59
CA ASP A 170 -13.41 -15.24 10.20
C ASP A 170 -13.04 -13.82 9.72
N ASP A 171 -13.79 -12.82 10.19
CA ASP A 171 -13.63 -11.41 9.79
C ASP A 171 -12.32 -10.79 10.30
N GLU A 172 -11.83 -11.27 11.44
CA GLU A 172 -10.57 -10.81 12.00
C GLU A 172 -9.40 -11.27 11.15
N SER A 173 -9.42 -12.52 10.70
CA SER A 173 -8.49 -13.05 9.72
C SER A 173 -8.57 -12.31 8.39
N PHE A 174 -9.78 -11.88 7.98
CA PHE A 174 -9.94 -11.04 6.79
C PHE A 174 -9.28 -9.66 6.93
N ARG A 175 -9.43 -8.99 8.09
CA ARG A 175 -8.73 -7.73 8.39
C ARG A 175 -7.22 -7.89 8.38
N ARG A 176 -6.72 -8.96 9.00
CA ARG A 176 -5.29 -9.30 9.02
C ARG A 176 -4.76 -9.57 7.60
N ALA A 177 -5.50 -10.34 6.81
CA ALA A 177 -5.18 -10.62 5.41
C ALA A 177 -5.09 -9.33 4.58
N ALA A 178 -6.01 -8.38 4.78
CA ALA A 178 -5.96 -7.09 4.09
C ALA A 178 -4.69 -6.28 4.40
N ALA A 179 -4.17 -6.35 5.64
CA ALA A 179 -2.91 -5.72 6.03
C ALA A 179 -1.69 -6.39 5.36
N VAL A 180 -1.64 -7.73 5.36
CA VAL A 180 -0.57 -8.50 4.70
C VAL A 180 -0.57 -8.25 3.20
N ALA A 181 -1.74 -8.30 2.55
CA ALA A 181 -1.87 -7.97 1.13
C ALA A 181 -1.39 -6.54 0.84
N ALA A 182 -1.69 -5.57 1.71
CA ALA A 182 -1.31 -4.18 1.50
C ALA A 182 0.21 -4.01 1.57
N TRP A 183 0.85 -4.63 2.57
CA TRP A 183 2.30 -4.67 2.67
C TRP A 183 2.94 -5.32 1.44
N ARG A 184 2.48 -6.50 1.03
CA ARG A 184 2.99 -7.22 -0.14
C ARG A 184 2.80 -6.48 -1.46
N SER A 185 1.80 -5.60 -1.52
CA SER A 185 1.55 -4.66 -2.63
C SER A 185 2.41 -3.39 -2.60
N GLY A 186 3.32 -3.27 -1.63
CA GLY A 186 4.27 -2.16 -1.52
C GLY A 186 3.91 -1.11 -0.48
N PHE A 187 2.86 -1.31 0.34
CA PHE A 187 2.51 -0.36 1.40
C PHE A 187 3.40 -0.56 2.63
N VAL A 188 4.69 -0.24 2.49
CA VAL A 188 5.75 -0.55 3.47
C VAL A 188 5.52 0.01 4.88
N ARG A 189 4.70 1.06 5.01
CA ARG A 189 4.35 1.66 6.30
C ARG A 189 3.56 0.72 7.21
N VAL A 190 2.90 -0.30 6.65
CA VAL A 190 2.16 -1.30 7.43
C VAL A 190 2.96 -2.57 7.67
N ARG A 191 4.26 -2.62 7.32
CA ARG A 191 5.10 -3.82 7.43
C ARG A 191 4.99 -4.49 8.81
N GLN A 192 5.19 -3.75 9.90
CA GLN A 192 5.15 -4.34 11.24
C GLN A 192 3.77 -4.94 11.55
N ALA A 193 2.70 -4.19 11.32
CA ALA A 193 1.34 -4.67 11.53
C ALA A 193 1.01 -5.87 10.62
N ALA A 194 1.58 -5.93 9.41
CA ALA A 194 1.44 -7.06 8.51
C ALA A 194 2.20 -8.30 8.99
N LEU A 195 3.42 -8.16 9.53
CA LEU A 195 4.17 -9.26 10.12
C LEU A 195 3.43 -9.82 11.35
N ASP A 196 2.99 -8.94 12.26
CA ASP A 196 2.21 -9.33 13.45
C ASP A 196 0.88 -10.01 13.04
N ALA A 197 0.21 -9.49 12.02
CA ALA A 197 -1.00 -10.08 11.47
C ALA A 197 -0.74 -11.44 10.84
N ALA A 198 0.39 -11.60 10.15
CA ALA A 198 0.75 -12.84 9.48
C ALA A 198 0.94 -13.98 10.47
N GLU A 199 1.48 -13.73 11.67
CA GLU A 199 1.60 -14.73 12.75
C GLU A 199 0.27 -15.48 13.00
N GLN A 200 -0.85 -14.78 12.89
CA GLN A 200 -2.17 -15.30 13.23
C GLN A 200 -2.98 -15.86 12.04
N LEU A 201 -2.40 -15.91 10.83
CA LEU A 201 -3.10 -16.36 9.63
C LEU A 201 -2.82 -17.84 9.29
N PRO A 202 -3.78 -18.58 8.71
CA PRO A 202 -3.51 -19.92 8.19
C PRO A 202 -2.44 -19.90 7.08
N ASP A 203 -1.57 -20.90 7.04
CA ASP A 203 -0.48 -20.97 6.05
C ASP A 203 -0.98 -20.96 4.61
N ALA A 204 -2.13 -21.59 4.32
CA ALA A 204 -2.75 -21.54 2.99
C ALA A 204 -3.19 -20.11 2.60
N ALA A 205 -3.67 -19.32 3.57
CA ALA A 205 -3.99 -17.92 3.33
C ALA A 205 -2.71 -17.11 3.10
N LEU A 206 -1.67 -17.32 3.91
CA LEU A 206 -0.37 -16.65 3.72
C LEU A 206 0.26 -16.98 2.38
N GLN A 207 0.19 -18.24 1.95
CA GLN A 207 0.67 -18.67 0.64
C GLN A 207 0.05 -17.83 -0.49
N ALA A 208 -1.27 -17.66 -0.45
CA ALA A 208 -2.01 -16.85 -1.42
C ALA A 208 -1.71 -15.34 -1.29
N LEU A 209 -1.65 -14.81 -0.06
CA LEU A 209 -1.40 -13.39 0.20
C LEU A 209 0.01 -12.95 -0.21
N LEU A 210 1.01 -13.83 -0.05
CA LEU A 210 2.41 -13.54 -0.32
C LEU A 210 2.80 -13.84 -1.78
N ASP A 211 1.87 -14.36 -2.59
CA ASP A 211 2.07 -14.89 -3.95
C ASP A 211 3.22 -15.90 -4.01
N LEU A 212 3.28 -16.81 -3.04
CA LEU A 212 4.31 -17.83 -3.01
C LEU A 212 3.92 -19.03 -3.89
N PRO A 213 4.87 -19.64 -4.61
CA PRO A 213 4.59 -20.83 -5.41
C PRO A 213 4.13 -21.97 -4.50
N ALA A 214 3.04 -22.65 -4.87
CA ALA A 214 2.54 -23.77 -4.10
C ALA A 214 3.67 -24.76 -3.80
N PRO A 215 3.73 -25.33 -2.58
CA PRO A 215 4.79 -26.26 -2.20
C PRO A 215 4.79 -27.41 -3.20
N THR A 216 5.79 -27.45 -4.06
CA THR A 216 6.02 -28.59 -4.95
C THR A 216 6.40 -29.79 -4.10
N VAL A 217 5.87 -30.95 -4.43
CA VAL A 217 6.33 -32.22 -3.85
C VAL A 217 7.84 -32.29 -4.08
N PRO A 218 8.68 -32.46 -3.04
CA PRO A 218 10.12 -32.38 -3.19
C PRO A 218 10.64 -33.38 -4.23
N GLY A 219 10.95 -32.89 -5.43
CA GLY A 219 11.88 -33.51 -6.35
C GLY A 219 13.29 -33.19 -5.88
N HIS A 220 14.20 -34.15 -6.00
CA HIS A 220 15.56 -34.13 -5.44
C HIS A 220 16.25 -32.74 -5.45
N GLY A 221 16.28 -32.06 -4.30
CA GLY A 221 17.18 -30.94 -4.02
C GLY A 221 16.56 -29.58 -3.71
N GLU A 222 15.27 -29.36 -3.97
CA GLU A 222 14.62 -28.07 -3.66
C GLU A 222 14.00 -28.09 -2.25
N VAL A 223 14.50 -27.25 -1.35
CA VAL A 223 13.91 -27.05 -0.02
C VAL A 223 12.63 -26.24 -0.20
N ALA A 224 11.47 -26.90 -0.06
CA ALA A 224 10.19 -26.21 -0.04
C ALA A 224 10.19 -25.15 1.08
N THR A 225 10.26 -23.88 0.69
CA THR A 225 10.29 -22.77 1.64
C THR A 225 8.85 -22.38 1.96
N GLY A 226 8.35 -22.79 3.13
CA GLY A 226 7.00 -22.45 3.57
C GLY A 226 6.82 -20.94 3.81
N PRO A 227 5.58 -20.42 3.82
CA PRO A 227 5.32 -18.99 3.99
C PRO A 227 5.94 -18.44 5.28
N ARG A 228 5.96 -19.23 6.35
CA ARG A 228 6.57 -18.86 7.65
C ARG A 228 8.07 -18.64 7.55
N GLN A 229 8.78 -19.56 6.89
CA GLN A 229 10.22 -19.45 6.69
C GLN A 229 10.58 -18.23 5.81
N VAL A 230 9.74 -17.92 4.81
CA VAL A 230 9.91 -16.69 4.03
C VAL A 230 9.75 -15.44 4.91
N LEU A 231 8.74 -15.40 5.76
CA LEU A 231 8.51 -14.26 6.67
C LEU A 231 9.61 -14.12 7.71
N GLU A 232 10.13 -15.22 8.25
CA GLU A 232 11.30 -15.23 9.15
C GLU A 232 12.54 -14.64 8.47
N GLY A 233 12.83 -15.09 7.24
CA GLY A 233 13.93 -14.56 6.43
C GLY A 233 13.77 -13.06 6.17
N ASN A 234 12.57 -12.60 5.81
CA ASN A 234 12.30 -11.17 5.61
C ASN A 234 12.37 -10.37 6.92
N THR A 235 11.99 -10.96 8.04
CA THR A 235 12.07 -10.29 9.36
C THR A 235 13.52 -9.99 9.72
N VAL A 236 14.44 -10.91 9.44
CA VAL A 236 15.88 -10.75 9.64
C VAL A 236 16.49 -9.79 8.62
N ASP A 237 16.10 -9.90 7.35
CA ASP A 237 16.52 -9.01 6.26
C ASP A 237 15.31 -8.45 5.50
N PRO A 238 14.89 -7.20 5.81
CA PRO A 238 13.72 -6.58 5.18
C PRO A 238 13.81 -6.46 3.65
N PHE A 239 15.02 -6.55 3.07
CA PHE A 239 15.26 -6.48 1.63
C PHE A 239 15.36 -7.86 0.97
N TRP A 240 15.22 -8.95 1.73
CA TRP A 240 15.22 -10.31 1.23
C TRP A 240 13.81 -10.80 0.91
N TRP A 241 13.70 -11.46 -0.24
CA TRP A 241 12.54 -12.23 -0.68
C TRP A 241 13.04 -13.35 -1.62
N PRO A 242 12.29 -14.46 -1.79
CA PRO A 242 12.62 -15.45 -2.81
C PRO A 242 12.78 -14.83 -4.20
N GLY A 243 13.94 -15.06 -4.83
CA GLY A 243 14.29 -14.51 -6.14
C GLY A 243 14.82 -13.06 -6.14
N SER A 244 14.89 -12.39 -4.98
CA SER A 244 15.54 -11.09 -4.88
C SER A 244 17.03 -11.17 -5.18
N PRO A 245 17.61 -10.16 -5.85
CA PRO A 245 19.05 -10.13 -6.10
C PRO A 245 19.83 -10.03 -4.79
N THR A 246 21.01 -10.66 -4.73
CA THR A 246 21.90 -10.63 -3.57
C THR A 246 22.74 -9.35 -3.51
N SER A 247 22.96 -8.70 -4.65
CA SER A 247 23.66 -7.41 -4.79
C SER A 247 23.12 -6.58 -5.96
N GLY A 248 23.42 -5.29 -5.98
CA GLY A 248 23.02 -4.34 -7.01
C GLY A 248 21.83 -3.45 -6.65
N PRO A 249 21.33 -2.64 -7.61
CA PRO A 249 20.19 -1.76 -7.40
C PRO A 249 18.92 -2.55 -7.05
N LEU A 250 18.22 -2.14 -6.00
CA LEU A 250 16.96 -2.74 -5.55
C LEU A 250 15.74 -1.92 -5.95
N ALA A 251 15.77 -0.62 -5.65
CA ALA A 251 14.61 0.25 -5.80
C ALA A 251 15.02 1.72 -5.88
N ARG A 252 14.09 2.55 -6.35
CA ARG A 252 14.21 4.00 -6.39
C ARG A 252 13.14 4.64 -5.52
N ALA A 253 13.48 5.72 -4.82
CA ALA A 253 12.55 6.48 -4.00
C ALA A 253 12.54 7.97 -4.38
N GLY A 254 11.39 8.62 -4.16
CA GLY A 254 11.25 10.07 -4.31
C GLY A 254 11.04 10.54 -5.75
N GLY A 255 11.59 11.69 -6.13
CA GLY A 255 11.43 12.28 -7.46
C GLY A 255 11.11 13.78 -7.46
N PHE A 256 11.21 14.40 -8.63
CA PHE A 256 10.91 15.82 -8.81
C PHE A 256 9.39 16.09 -8.76
N ARG A 257 9.00 17.14 -8.04
CA ARG A 257 7.59 17.52 -7.80
C ARG A 257 6.84 17.86 -9.07
N GLY A 258 7.49 18.50 -10.04
CA GLY A 258 6.89 18.76 -11.36
C GLY A 258 6.53 17.49 -12.15
N SER A 259 7.03 16.33 -11.73
CA SER A 259 6.71 15.01 -12.30
C SER A 259 5.99 14.09 -11.30
N GLY A 260 5.34 14.68 -10.28
CA GLY A 260 4.57 13.94 -9.26
C GLY A 260 5.37 13.42 -8.07
N GLY A 261 6.67 13.77 -7.96
CA GLY A 261 7.49 13.43 -6.81
C GLY A 261 7.34 14.37 -5.60
N PRO A 262 8.03 14.08 -4.48
CA PRO A 262 7.91 14.88 -3.26
C PRO A 262 8.69 16.21 -3.28
N TRP A 263 9.81 16.29 -4.01
CA TRP A 263 10.82 17.36 -3.79
C TRP A 263 10.94 18.34 -4.95
N VAL A 264 11.27 19.60 -4.65
CA VAL A 264 11.64 20.61 -5.65
C VAL A 264 13.15 20.67 -5.84
N GLY A 265 13.92 20.49 -4.76
CA GLY A 265 15.37 20.39 -4.75
C GLY A 265 15.88 18.95 -4.74
N VAL A 266 17.18 18.79 -4.97
CA VAL A 266 17.87 17.50 -4.92
C VAL A 266 17.93 17.02 -3.46
N PRO A 267 17.40 15.81 -3.15
CA PRO A 267 17.42 15.26 -1.81
C PRO A 267 18.83 14.85 -1.38
N VAL A 268 19.13 14.96 -0.08
CA VAL A 268 20.37 14.46 0.50
C VAL A 268 20.06 13.47 1.62
N VAL A 269 20.62 12.27 1.55
CA VAL A 269 20.50 11.29 2.65
C VAL A 269 21.38 11.76 3.80
N VAL A 270 20.77 12.04 4.96
CA VAL A 270 21.45 12.59 6.13
C VAL A 270 21.89 11.48 7.08
N GLY A 271 21.10 10.42 7.18
CA GLY A 271 21.41 9.30 8.07
C GLY A 271 20.26 8.32 8.20
N ARG A 272 20.38 7.45 9.20
CA ARG A 272 19.39 6.41 9.52
C ARG A 272 18.50 6.86 10.68
N HIS A 273 17.20 6.63 10.55
CA HIS A 273 16.27 6.71 11.68
C HIS A 273 16.23 5.36 12.40
N GLN A 274 16.24 5.35 13.73
CA GLN A 274 16.06 4.11 14.48
C GLN A 274 14.59 3.68 14.41
N ALA A 275 14.30 2.61 13.67
CA ALA A 275 12.96 2.07 13.50
C ALA A 275 13.05 0.56 13.17
N LEU A 276 11.96 -0.19 13.42
CA LEU A 276 11.88 -1.62 13.12
C LEU A 276 11.90 -1.91 11.61
N THR A 277 11.33 -1.01 10.81
CA THR A 277 11.45 -1.05 9.34
C THR A 277 12.58 -0.12 8.91
N PRO A 278 13.45 -0.51 7.96
CA PRO A 278 14.53 0.35 7.50
C PRO A 278 14.04 1.73 7.09
N THR A 279 14.58 2.74 7.77
CA THR A 279 14.10 4.11 7.70
C THR A 279 15.30 5.06 7.69
N TRP A 280 15.26 6.04 6.78
CA TRP A 280 16.32 7.02 6.59
C TRP A 280 15.81 8.44 6.71
N GLN A 281 16.63 9.31 7.27
CA GLN A 281 16.42 10.75 7.27
C GLN A 281 17.01 11.34 5.99
N VAL A 282 16.22 12.21 5.35
CA VAL A 282 16.56 12.86 4.10
C VAL A 282 16.26 14.35 4.23
N TRP A 283 17.18 15.20 3.80
CA TRP A 283 16.97 16.64 3.73
C TRP A 283 16.63 17.04 2.30
N ALA A 284 15.55 17.78 2.11
CA ALA A 284 15.16 18.34 0.83
C ALA A 284 14.18 19.51 1.04
N ASP A 285 14.27 20.53 0.19
CA ASP A 285 13.41 21.73 0.27
C ASP A 285 13.46 22.41 1.66
N ASP A 286 14.63 22.46 2.30
CA ASP A 286 14.84 23.00 3.66
C ASP A 286 13.95 22.35 4.72
N GLN A 287 13.57 21.09 4.51
CA GLN A 287 12.71 20.33 5.42
C GLN A 287 13.26 18.91 5.63
N PRO A 288 13.06 18.34 6.83
CA PRO A 288 13.36 16.95 7.09
C PRO A 288 12.26 16.04 6.51
N TRP A 289 12.71 14.98 5.86
CA TRP A 289 11.90 13.92 5.30
C TRP A 289 12.38 12.58 5.82
N VAL A 290 11.50 11.59 5.70
CA VAL A 290 11.76 10.22 6.07
C VAL A 290 11.48 9.32 4.88
N VAL A 291 12.41 8.42 4.58
CA VAL A 291 12.23 7.37 3.59
C VAL A 291 12.15 6.03 4.29
N VAL A 292 11.06 5.32 4.09
CA VAL A 292 10.84 3.95 4.58
C VAL A 292 10.90 3.00 3.40
N ALA A 293 11.61 1.89 3.50
CA ALA A 293 11.66 0.91 2.42
C ALA A 293 11.87 -0.52 2.92
N ASP A 294 11.43 -1.45 2.11
CA ASP A 294 11.72 -2.88 2.21
C ASP A 294 11.75 -3.49 0.80
N VAL A 295 11.75 -4.83 0.70
CA VAL A 295 11.75 -5.54 -0.59
C VAL A 295 10.49 -5.34 -1.44
N HIS A 296 9.38 -4.88 -0.87
CA HIS A 296 8.10 -4.73 -1.56
C HIS A 296 7.81 -3.29 -1.99
N GLY A 297 8.42 -2.28 -1.38
CA GLY A 297 8.18 -0.91 -1.80
C GLY A 297 9.00 0.16 -1.09
N THR A 298 8.62 1.40 -1.35
CA THR A 298 9.21 2.59 -0.72
C THR A 298 8.12 3.60 -0.39
N ALA A 299 8.32 4.39 0.66
CA ALA A 299 7.46 5.52 1.01
C ALA A 299 8.31 6.72 1.42
N VAL A 300 7.95 7.90 0.93
CA VAL A 300 8.57 9.18 1.32
C VAL A 300 7.56 9.99 2.11
N LEU A 301 7.93 10.41 3.31
CA LEU A 301 7.07 11.10 4.26
C LEU A 301 7.77 12.36 4.77
N ARG A 302 6.99 13.36 5.17
CA ARG A 302 7.55 14.47 5.93
C ARG A 302 7.86 14.00 7.34
N ASP A 303 9.01 14.42 7.87
CA ASP A 303 9.29 14.22 9.27
C ASP A 303 8.54 15.27 10.10
N HIS A 304 7.56 14.84 10.88
CA HIS A 304 6.78 15.72 11.74
C HIS A 304 7.33 15.79 13.17
N VAL A 305 8.31 14.94 13.52
CA VAL A 305 8.86 14.86 14.88
C VAL A 305 9.72 16.09 15.20
N ALA A 306 10.35 16.71 14.20
CA ALA A 306 11.13 17.94 14.36
C ALA A 306 10.32 19.17 14.82
N ARG A 307 8.97 19.12 14.83
CA ARG A 307 8.13 20.27 15.23
C ARG A 307 7.70 20.27 16.70
N ALA A 308 7.93 19.20 17.46
CA ALA A 308 7.43 19.09 18.83
C ALA A 308 8.36 19.74 19.88
N ASP A 309 9.65 19.91 19.58
CA ASP A 309 10.63 20.45 20.54
C ASP A 309 11.03 21.92 20.30
N GLU A 310 10.52 22.58 19.25
CA GLU A 310 10.77 24.01 19.01
C GLU A 310 9.48 24.76 18.67
N ALA A 311 8.74 25.15 19.71
CA ALA A 311 7.88 26.34 19.66
C ALA A 311 8.60 27.47 20.42
N PRO A 312 9.10 28.52 19.76
CA PRO A 312 9.63 29.69 20.45
C PRO A 312 8.48 30.36 21.21
N GLY A 313 8.62 30.44 22.53
CA GLY A 313 7.68 31.12 23.40
C GLY A 313 7.40 32.53 22.90
N ALA A 314 6.12 32.83 22.69
CA ALA A 314 5.65 34.19 22.53
C ALA A 314 6.03 34.98 23.79
N VAL A 315 6.94 35.94 23.64
CA VAL A 315 7.38 36.86 24.68
C VAL A 315 6.20 37.72 25.11
N GLY A 316 5.56 37.33 26.21
CA GLY A 316 4.71 38.20 27.01
C GLY A 316 5.59 39.05 27.92
N THR A 317 5.57 40.36 27.71
CA THR A 317 6.18 41.38 28.56
C THR A 317 5.44 41.47 29.89
N SER A 318 6.14 41.18 31.00
CA SER A 318 5.93 41.82 32.32
C SER A 318 7.06 41.41 33.27
N GLY A 319 7.78 42.40 33.78
CA GLY A 319 8.93 42.20 34.67
C GLY A 319 8.55 42.07 36.15
N SER A 320 9.43 41.44 36.93
CA SER A 320 10.03 42.04 38.14
C SER A 320 11.10 41.12 38.76
N ALA A 321 12.29 41.70 38.96
CA ALA A 321 13.31 41.56 40.02
C ALA A 321 13.70 40.20 40.69
N GLY A 322 15.03 39.95 40.68
CA GLY A 322 15.83 39.23 41.69
C GLY A 322 15.92 37.71 41.48
N THR A 323 17.06 37.01 41.49
CA THR A 323 18.38 37.26 42.10
C THR A 323 19.41 36.31 41.44
N ALA A 324 20.68 36.68 41.50
CA ALA A 324 21.83 35.98 40.91
C ALA A 324 22.08 34.55 41.45
N GLY A 325 22.65 33.68 40.62
CA GLY A 325 23.27 32.44 41.07
C GLY A 325 23.67 31.46 39.95
N THR A 326 24.98 31.38 39.71
CA THR A 326 25.74 30.23 39.20
C THR A 326 25.51 29.75 37.75
N ALA A 327 26.53 30.04 36.93
CA ALA A 327 26.85 29.36 35.70
C ALA A 327 27.08 27.86 35.94
N ASP A 328 26.40 27.03 35.15
CA ASP A 328 26.84 25.68 34.87
C ASP A 328 26.59 25.41 33.37
N ALA A 329 27.64 24.98 32.71
CA ALA A 329 27.68 24.75 31.28
C ALA A 329 26.97 23.42 30.99
N ALA A 330 25.76 23.51 30.44
CA ALA A 330 25.08 22.37 29.85
C ALA A 330 25.29 22.41 28.32
N ASP A 331 26.13 21.50 27.85
CA ASP A 331 26.16 21.04 26.45
C ASP A 331 24.73 20.71 26.01
N GLY A 332 24.16 21.58 25.18
CA GLY A 332 23.00 21.23 24.37
C GLY A 332 23.44 20.30 23.24
N PRO A 333 22.66 19.27 22.88
CA PRO A 333 22.97 18.48 21.70
C PRO A 333 22.81 19.38 20.47
N ASP A 334 23.91 19.63 19.76
CA ASP A 334 23.90 20.29 18.46
C ASP A 334 22.91 19.57 17.52
N ALA A 335 21.72 20.14 17.38
CA ALA A 335 20.67 19.71 16.45
C ALA A 335 20.93 20.21 15.02
N SER A 336 22.18 20.52 14.68
CA SER A 336 22.63 20.45 13.29
C SER A 336 22.80 18.98 12.96
N GLY A 337 21.76 18.35 12.40
CA GLY A 337 21.82 17.02 11.81
C GLY A 337 22.89 17.01 10.71
N ALA A 338 24.14 16.83 11.12
CA ALA A 338 25.26 16.67 10.22
C ALA A 338 24.91 15.46 9.36
N ALA A 339 24.75 15.70 8.06
CA ALA A 339 24.80 14.61 7.10
C ALA A 339 25.96 13.71 7.52
N VAL A 340 25.74 12.39 7.58
CA VAL A 340 26.87 11.46 7.64
C VAL A 340 27.70 11.79 6.41
N ALA A 341 28.73 12.59 6.61
CA ALA A 341 29.58 13.06 5.54
C ALA A 341 30.10 11.79 4.89
N THR A 342 30.00 11.70 3.56
CA THR A 342 30.56 10.58 2.79
C THR A 342 32.00 10.29 3.20
N ASP A 343 32.72 11.32 3.67
CA ASP A 343 34.10 11.28 4.17
C ASP A 343 34.29 10.40 5.43
N ALA A 344 33.22 10.13 6.19
CA ALA A 344 33.27 9.25 7.36
C ALA A 344 33.00 7.77 7.03
N LEU A 345 32.60 7.45 5.79
CA LEU A 345 32.35 6.07 5.37
C LEU A 345 33.62 5.43 4.82
N PRO A 346 33.81 4.10 5.01
CA PRO A 346 34.94 3.40 4.41
C PRO A 346 34.95 3.59 2.88
N HIS A 347 36.11 3.94 2.31
CA HIS A 347 36.27 4.14 0.86
C HIS A 347 35.80 2.94 0.03
N GLN A 348 35.97 1.73 0.54
CA GLN A 348 35.51 0.49 -0.08
C GLN A 348 33.98 0.44 -0.22
N LEU A 349 33.23 0.93 0.77
CA LEU A 349 31.77 1.01 0.71
C LEU A 349 31.33 1.97 -0.41
N LEU A 350 31.96 3.15 -0.47
CA LEU A 350 31.67 4.13 -1.51
C LEU A 350 31.99 3.57 -2.90
N ALA A 351 33.14 2.91 -3.07
CA ALA A 351 33.53 2.28 -4.32
C ALA A 351 32.52 1.20 -4.76
N ALA A 352 32.08 0.33 -3.84
CA ALA A 352 31.09 -0.70 -4.12
C ALA A 352 29.73 -0.12 -4.51
N VAL A 353 29.28 0.95 -3.83
CA VAL A 353 28.06 1.66 -4.19
C VAL A 353 28.20 2.29 -5.59
N SER A 354 29.30 3.00 -5.86
CA SER A 354 29.53 3.66 -7.14
C SER A 354 29.54 2.70 -8.33
N GLN A 355 30.06 1.48 -8.17
CA GLN A 355 30.03 0.44 -9.21
C GLN A 355 28.61 0.09 -9.68
N HIS A 356 27.61 0.24 -8.82
CA HIS A 356 26.22 -0.09 -9.14
C HIS A 356 25.40 1.07 -9.70
N LEU A 357 25.87 2.31 -9.59
CA LEU A 357 25.10 3.49 -9.98
C LEU A 357 25.27 3.87 -11.45
N GLY A 358 26.32 3.37 -12.12
CA GLY A 358 26.52 3.50 -13.56
C GLY A 358 26.71 4.92 -14.10
N SER A 359 26.68 5.95 -13.24
CA SER A 359 26.88 7.35 -13.58
C SER A 359 28.12 7.90 -12.87
N ASP A 360 28.80 8.85 -13.51
CA ASP A 360 29.84 9.67 -12.90
C ASP A 360 29.25 10.71 -11.91
N ASP A 361 27.99 10.55 -11.49
CA ASP A 361 27.34 11.50 -10.59
C ASP A 361 27.92 11.37 -9.18
N ARG A 362 28.21 12.51 -8.56
CA ARG A 362 28.83 12.57 -7.25
C ARG A 362 27.83 12.17 -6.19
N LEU A 363 28.22 11.23 -5.32
CA LEU A 363 27.46 10.89 -4.13
C LEU A 363 27.41 12.07 -3.16
N THR A 364 26.20 12.44 -2.73
CA THR A 364 25.97 13.52 -1.76
C THR A 364 25.60 13.01 -0.38
N GLY A 365 25.16 11.75 -0.29
CA GLY A 365 24.74 11.13 0.96
C GLY A 365 24.60 9.63 0.78
N VAL A 366 25.05 8.88 1.78
CA VAL A 366 25.06 7.41 1.78
C VAL A 366 24.76 6.97 3.20
N SER A 367 23.72 6.15 3.39
CA SER A 367 23.39 5.65 4.73
C SER A 367 22.98 4.18 4.70
N PRO A 368 23.66 3.30 5.47
CA PRO A 368 23.30 1.89 5.53
C PRO A 368 21.98 1.67 6.30
N SER A 369 21.27 0.59 5.98
CA SER A 369 20.02 0.19 6.65
C SER A 369 20.24 -0.24 8.10
N ARG A 370 21.45 -0.69 8.44
CA ARG A 370 21.88 -1.12 9.78
C ARG A 370 23.31 -0.64 10.07
N PRO A 371 23.76 -0.62 11.33
CA PRO A 371 25.12 -0.20 11.64
C PRO A 371 26.12 -1.12 10.96
N LEU A 372 27.18 -0.55 10.38
CA LEU A 372 28.21 -1.30 9.66
C LEU A 372 28.83 -2.42 10.52
N ALA A 373 29.09 -2.15 11.80
CA ALA A 373 29.62 -3.14 12.75
C ALA A 373 28.71 -4.35 12.97
N ALA A 374 27.41 -4.22 12.70
CA ALA A 374 26.42 -5.31 12.82
C ALA A 374 26.14 -5.99 11.46
N ALA A 375 26.71 -5.51 10.36
CA ALA A 375 26.44 -6.04 9.04
C ALA A 375 27.22 -7.34 8.81
N ARG A 376 26.50 -8.42 8.51
CA ARG A 376 27.03 -9.72 8.08
C ARG A 376 26.28 -10.19 6.85
N GLY A 377 27.00 -10.67 5.83
CA GLY A 377 26.40 -11.04 4.55
C GLY A 377 25.99 -9.79 3.75
N THR A 378 24.70 -9.54 3.59
CA THR A 378 24.23 -8.43 2.74
C THR A 378 24.00 -7.13 3.50
N LEU A 379 24.16 -5.99 2.84
CA LEU A 379 23.89 -4.66 3.38
C LEU A 379 23.13 -3.83 2.36
N THR A 380 22.00 -3.25 2.76
CA THR A 380 21.28 -2.28 1.91
C THR A 380 21.65 -0.87 2.31
N VAL A 381 21.85 -0.01 1.32
CA VAL A 381 22.27 1.37 1.49
C VAL A 381 21.34 2.28 0.70
N LEU A 382 20.88 3.38 1.31
CA LEU A 382 20.18 4.44 0.60
C LEU A 382 21.18 5.52 0.20
N VAL A 383 21.09 5.97 -1.05
CA VAL A 383 22.07 6.84 -1.68
C VAL A 383 21.38 8.04 -2.34
N SER A 384 21.95 9.23 -2.16
CA SER A 384 21.63 10.44 -2.93
C SER A 384 22.80 10.84 -3.83
N GLN A 385 22.48 11.44 -4.97
CA GLN A 385 23.45 11.93 -5.96
C GLN A 385 23.26 13.44 -6.18
N GLN A 386 24.28 14.12 -6.68
CA GLN A 386 24.29 15.58 -6.81
C GLN A 386 23.26 16.12 -7.81
N THR A 387 22.93 15.35 -8.85
CA THR A 387 22.03 15.81 -9.91
C THR A 387 20.70 15.05 -9.97
N SER A 388 20.50 14.06 -9.08
CA SER A 388 19.32 13.19 -9.10
C SER A 388 18.28 13.58 -8.06
N TYR A 389 17.04 13.80 -8.51
CA TYR A 389 15.87 13.92 -7.62
C TYR A 389 15.38 12.56 -7.07
N ARG A 390 16.01 11.45 -7.46
CA ARG A 390 15.69 10.09 -7.01
C ARG A 390 16.80 9.60 -6.09
N LEU A 391 16.39 8.93 -5.02
CA LEU A 391 17.29 8.17 -4.18
C LEU A 391 17.36 6.73 -4.68
N GLU A 392 18.52 6.12 -4.57
CA GLU A 392 18.78 4.74 -4.99
C GLU A 392 18.96 3.85 -3.75
N LEU A 393 18.24 2.74 -3.70
CA LEU A 393 18.51 1.67 -2.75
C LEU A 393 19.40 0.64 -3.44
N VAL A 394 20.59 0.43 -2.88
CA VAL A 394 21.58 -0.51 -3.40
C VAL A 394 21.85 -1.59 -2.36
N ARG A 395 21.80 -2.85 -2.78
CA ARG A 395 22.20 -4.00 -1.97
C ARG A 395 23.64 -4.35 -2.27
N LEU A 396 24.41 -4.59 -1.23
CA LEU A 396 25.81 -4.98 -1.31
C LEU A 396 25.98 -6.35 -0.68
N ASP A 397 26.84 -7.17 -1.28
CA ASP A 397 27.29 -8.43 -0.69
C ASP A 397 28.66 -8.24 -0.02
N LEU A 398 28.67 -8.25 1.31
CA LEU A 398 29.88 -8.07 2.13
C LEU A 398 30.68 -9.37 2.29
N ALA A 399 30.17 -10.52 1.78
CA ALA A 399 30.92 -11.77 1.80
C ALA A 399 32.02 -11.81 0.73
N SER A 400 31.94 -10.93 -0.28
CA SER A 400 33.09 -10.65 -1.14
C SER A 400 34.17 -9.97 -0.26
N ARG A 401 35.27 -10.68 -0.03
CA ARG A 401 36.28 -10.40 1.03
C ARG A 401 37.05 -9.08 0.88
N ASP A 402 36.66 -8.23 -0.06
CA ASP A 402 37.41 -7.02 -0.45
C ASP A 402 36.90 -5.73 0.21
N LEU A 403 35.92 -5.83 1.13
CA LEU A 403 35.25 -4.68 1.75
C LEU A 403 35.62 -4.40 3.22
N TRP A 404 36.63 -5.07 3.77
CA TRP A 404 37.12 -4.84 5.14
C TRP A 404 38.64 -4.88 5.25
#